data_AF-A0A7X2LZI0-F1
#
_entry.id   AF-A0A7X2LZI0-F1
#
_cell.length_a   1.000
_cell.length_b   1.000
_cell.length_c   1.000
_cell.angle_alpha   90.00
_cell.angle_beta   90.00
_cell.angle_gamma   90.00
#
_symmetry.space_group_name_H-M   'P 1'
#
loop_
_entity.id
_entity.type
_entity.pdbx_description
1 polymer ?
#
loop_
_entity_poly.entity_id
_entity_poly.type
_entity_poly.pdbx_seq_one_letter_code
_entity_poly.pdbx_strand_id
1 'polypeptide(L)'
;MSFKSWFISNERESDVYYLEKQTMEMIRKISKMAQQASERQRYVKSRKTDFLHLANMVGEFDDIEKSNHLFSLLFGIEKTRHIKIKDLKESDSTQKSIWDFPPSSIVLKARKETERAAVKRQVVNKNNKERKELMEEYKKQKEKEENLEKELVNKKQFKINELEFVQPYQRTLLLNWIGKAMANKSPNDNTYFGKTENGYEFMIIKKTEDKVTLASSDGTLTMPDYEFVFEELK
;
A
#
# COMPACT_ATOMS: atom_id res chain seq x y z
N MET A 1 -31.89 -11.99 -38.66
CA MET A 1 -32.32 -12.58 -37.37
C MET A 1 -33.81 -12.81 -37.41
N SER A 2 -34.30 -13.97 -36.98
CA SER A 2 -35.75 -14.25 -36.94
C SER A 2 -36.30 -13.76 -35.60
N PHE A 3 -37.43 -13.07 -35.60
CA PHE A 3 -38.12 -12.61 -34.38
C PHE A 3 -38.33 -13.73 -33.34
N LYS A 4 -38.40 -14.99 -33.81
CA LYS A 4 -38.51 -16.18 -32.97
C LYS A 4 -37.28 -16.42 -32.07
N SER A 5 -36.06 -16.12 -32.53
CA SER A 5 -34.83 -16.29 -31.73
C SER A 5 -34.72 -15.29 -30.56
N TRP A 6 -35.52 -14.23 -30.61
CA TRP A 6 -35.60 -13.24 -29.55
C TRP A 6 -36.20 -13.84 -28.27
N PHE A 7 -37.22 -14.69 -28.42
CA PHE A 7 -38.01 -15.21 -27.29
C PHE A 7 -37.78 -16.69 -27.00
N ILE A 8 -37.42 -17.48 -28.01
CA ILE A 8 -37.30 -18.94 -27.88
C ILE A 8 -35.83 -19.35 -27.96
N SER A 9 -35.36 -20.01 -26.90
CA SER A 9 -34.01 -20.58 -26.84
C SER A 9 -33.99 -21.88 -27.65
N ASN A 10 -33.14 -21.95 -28.66
CA ASN A 10 -32.85 -23.19 -29.41
C ASN A 10 -31.43 -23.66 -29.03
N GLU A 11 -30.55 -23.94 -30.01
CA GLU A 11 -29.13 -24.27 -29.78
C GLU A 11 -28.32 -23.12 -29.16
N ARG A 12 -28.86 -21.89 -29.20
CA ARG A 12 -28.34 -20.72 -28.52
C ARG A 12 -29.40 -20.14 -27.59
N GLU A 13 -28.94 -19.57 -26.49
CA GLU A 13 -29.73 -18.81 -25.52
C GLU A 13 -30.48 -17.66 -26.22
N SER A 14 -31.73 -17.41 -25.84
CA SER A 14 -32.53 -16.35 -26.48
C SER A 14 -31.94 -14.97 -26.25
N ASP A 15 -32.11 -14.07 -27.21
CA ASP A 15 -31.55 -12.71 -27.13
C ASP A 15 -32.09 -11.94 -25.90
N VAL A 16 -33.35 -12.21 -25.49
CA VAL A 16 -33.94 -11.64 -24.27
C VAL A 16 -33.22 -12.12 -23.01
N TYR A 17 -32.94 -13.42 -22.91
CA TYR A 17 -32.25 -13.95 -21.74
C TYR A 17 -30.80 -13.48 -21.68
N TYR A 18 -30.14 -13.36 -22.83
CA TYR A 18 -28.81 -12.78 -22.91
C TYR A 18 -28.81 -11.31 -22.43
N LEU A 19 -29.77 -10.50 -22.87
CA LEU A 19 -29.93 -9.11 -22.40
C LEU A 19 -30.21 -9.03 -20.90
N GLU A 20 -31.08 -9.88 -20.37
CA GLU A 20 -31.37 -9.97 -18.93
C GLU A 20 -30.11 -10.34 -18.13
N LYS A 21 -29.35 -11.31 -18.61
CA LYS A 21 -28.08 -11.71 -17.98
C LYS A 21 -27.06 -10.58 -18.00
N GLN A 22 -26.89 -9.91 -19.14
CA GLN A 22 -25.97 -8.77 -19.28
C GLN A 22 -26.37 -7.59 -18.39
N THR A 23 -27.67 -7.29 -18.30
CA THR A 23 -28.17 -6.22 -17.41
C THR A 23 -27.97 -6.57 -15.95
N MET A 24 -28.24 -7.81 -15.53
CA MET A 24 -28.00 -8.27 -14.15
C MET A 24 -26.51 -8.22 -13.80
N GLU A 25 -25.63 -8.61 -14.72
CA GLU A 25 -24.18 -8.45 -14.54
C GLU A 25 -23.75 -6.99 -14.43
N MET A 26 -24.34 -6.10 -15.23
CA MET A 26 -24.07 -4.67 -15.19
C MET A 26 -24.51 -4.05 -13.85
N ILE A 27 -25.71 -4.41 -13.34
CA ILE A 27 -26.19 -3.98 -12.03
C ILE A 27 -25.21 -4.42 -10.93
N ARG A 28 -24.75 -5.68 -10.96
CA ARG A 28 -23.75 -6.19 -10.00
C ARG A 28 -22.44 -5.42 -10.07
N LYS A 29 -21.95 -5.12 -11.28
CA LYS A 29 -20.71 -4.33 -11.48
C LYS A 29 -20.86 -2.91 -10.92
N ILE A 30 -21.96 -2.22 -11.21
CA ILE A 30 -22.23 -0.86 -10.73
C ILE A 30 -22.34 -0.85 -9.20
N SER A 31 -23.09 -1.80 -8.62
CA SER A 31 -23.21 -1.94 -7.16
C SER A 31 -21.84 -2.14 -6.49
N LYS A 32 -21.01 -3.02 -7.04
CA LYS A 32 -19.63 -3.23 -6.56
C LYS A 32 -18.77 -1.97 -6.67
N MET A 33 -18.85 -1.23 -7.78
CA MET A 33 -18.12 0.02 -7.95
C MET A 33 -18.57 1.09 -6.96
N ALA A 34 -19.88 1.23 -6.71
CA ALA A 34 -20.41 2.15 -5.72
C ALA A 34 -19.94 1.82 -4.29
N GLN A 35 -19.94 0.54 -3.92
CA GLN A 35 -19.39 0.07 -2.66
C GLN A 35 -17.90 0.42 -2.53
N GLN A 36 -17.11 0.10 -3.56
CA GLN A 36 -15.67 0.41 -3.58
C GLN A 36 -15.39 1.92 -3.52
N ALA A 37 -16.21 2.74 -4.18
CA ALA A 37 -16.09 4.20 -4.11
C ALA A 37 -16.38 4.72 -2.69
N SER A 38 -17.41 4.18 -2.02
CA SER A 38 -17.73 4.51 -0.63
C SER A 38 -16.60 4.09 0.32
N GLU A 39 -16.03 2.90 0.12
CA GLU A 39 -14.88 2.42 0.90
C GLU A 39 -13.64 3.31 0.67
N ARG A 40 -13.32 3.68 -0.58
CA ARG A 40 -12.22 4.61 -0.91
C ARG A 40 -12.40 5.98 -0.26
N GLN A 41 -13.61 6.53 -0.24
CA GLN A 41 -13.89 7.78 0.48
C GLN A 41 -13.61 7.65 2.00
N ARG A 42 -13.79 6.47 2.59
CA ARG A 42 -13.43 6.22 4.00
C ARG A 42 -11.92 6.11 4.24
N TYR A 43 -11.11 5.76 3.24
CA TYR A 43 -9.64 5.70 3.39
C TYR A 43 -8.97 7.07 3.42
N VAL A 44 -9.61 8.13 2.89
CA VAL A 44 -9.05 9.50 2.87
C VAL A 44 -9.33 10.27 4.18
N LYS A 45 -10.21 9.74 5.05
CA LYS A 45 -10.44 10.34 6.37
C LYS A 45 -9.34 9.92 7.35
N SER A 46 -8.59 10.90 7.85
CA SER A 46 -7.62 10.69 8.92
C SER A 46 -8.30 10.13 10.15
N ARG A 47 -8.16 8.83 10.42
CA ARG A 47 -8.72 8.17 11.61
C ARG A 47 -8.20 8.78 12.92
N LYS A 48 -7.10 9.56 12.86
CA LYS A 48 -6.53 10.26 14.01
C LYS A 48 -7.52 11.21 14.66
N THR A 49 -8.29 11.97 13.88
CA THR A 49 -9.28 12.91 14.44
C THR A 49 -10.44 12.17 15.08
N ASP A 50 -10.86 11.06 14.47
CA ASP A 50 -11.95 10.22 14.98
C ASP A 50 -11.53 9.55 16.30
N PHE A 51 -10.32 8.99 16.37
CA PHE A 51 -9.80 8.41 17.61
C PHE A 51 -9.59 9.46 18.71
N LEU A 52 -9.18 10.68 18.36
CA LEU A 52 -9.05 11.78 19.33
C LEU A 52 -10.42 12.19 19.88
N HIS A 53 -11.42 12.26 19.01
CA HIS A 53 -12.79 12.56 19.42
C HIS A 53 -13.36 11.48 20.34
N LEU A 54 -13.15 10.20 20.01
CA LEU A 54 -13.54 9.08 20.86
C LEU A 54 -12.80 9.09 22.20
N ALA A 55 -11.50 9.41 22.22
CA ALA A 55 -10.73 9.54 23.45
C ALA A 55 -11.23 10.68 24.35
N ASN A 56 -11.61 11.81 23.76
CA ASN A 56 -12.20 12.93 24.50
C ASN A 56 -13.57 12.54 25.09
N MET A 57 -14.44 11.91 24.30
CA MET A 57 -15.72 11.39 24.81
C MET A 57 -15.53 10.40 25.96
N VAL A 58 -14.53 9.51 25.85
CA VAL A 58 -14.20 8.57 26.92
C VAL A 58 -13.67 9.29 28.16
N GLY A 59 -12.86 10.35 27.97
CA GLY A 59 -12.31 11.16 29.05
C GLY A 59 -13.33 12.03 29.79
N GLU A 60 -14.50 12.28 29.19
CA GLU A 60 -15.62 12.98 29.82
C GLU A 60 -16.49 12.07 30.70
N PHE A 61 -16.33 10.74 30.62
CA PHE A 61 -17.03 9.83 31.53
C PHE A 61 -16.29 9.68 32.86
N ASP A 62 -16.94 10.08 33.95
CA ASP A 62 -16.47 9.82 35.33
C ASP A 62 -16.66 8.35 35.76
N ASP A 63 -17.41 7.56 34.97
CA ASP A 63 -17.78 6.18 35.28
C ASP A 63 -17.16 5.18 34.29
N ILE A 64 -16.37 4.27 34.83
CA ILE A 64 -15.66 3.25 34.06
C ILE A 64 -16.61 2.27 33.37
N GLU A 65 -17.79 2.00 33.92
CA GLU A 65 -18.76 1.10 33.30
C GLU A 65 -19.35 1.69 32.02
N LYS A 66 -19.65 3.00 32.01
CA LYS A 66 -20.15 3.71 30.83
C LYS A 66 -19.09 3.78 29.73
N SER A 67 -17.84 4.03 30.12
CA SER A 67 -16.69 3.98 29.22
C SER A 67 -16.53 2.60 28.57
N ASN A 68 -16.62 1.53 29.37
CA ASN A 68 -16.55 0.15 28.87
C ASN A 68 -17.72 -0.20 27.93
N HIS A 69 -18.94 0.29 28.20
CA HIS A 69 -20.08 0.11 27.31
C HIS A 69 -19.85 0.77 25.94
N LEU A 70 -19.39 2.03 25.93
CA LEU A 70 -19.06 2.74 24.68
C LEU A 70 -17.95 2.01 23.92
N PHE A 71 -16.90 1.55 24.62
CA PHE A 71 -15.81 0.79 24.02
C PHE A 71 -16.30 -0.53 23.40
N SER A 72 -17.20 -1.24 24.09
CA SER A 72 -17.81 -2.49 23.58
C SER A 72 -18.64 -2.26 22.32
N LEU A 73 -19.31 -1.11 22.20
CA LEU A 73 -20.09 -0.73 21.01
C LEU A 73 -19.18 -0.38 19.82
N LEU A 74 -18.09 0.34 20.07
CA LEU A 74 -17.18 0.84 19.03
C LEU A 74 -16.27 -0.25 18.45
N PHE A 75 -15.71 -1.10 19.31
CA PHE A 75 -14.72 -2.12 18.93
C PHE A 75 -15.30 -3.52 18.87
N GLY A 76 -16.53 -3.72 19.35
CA GLY A 76 -17.13 -5.04 19.46
C GLY A 76 -16.37 -5.96 20.42
N ILE A 77 -16.57 -7.26 20.26
CA ILE A 77 -15.87 -8.27 21.04
C ILE A 77 -14.50 -8.50 20.41
N GLU A 78 -13.48 -7.82 20.91
CA GLU A 78 -12.11 -7.85 20.38
C GLU A 78 -11.47 -9.25 20.44
N LYS A 79 -11.95 -10.12 21.33
CA LYS A 79 -11.39 -11.45 21.59
C LYS A 79 -12.46 -12.53 21.51
N THR A 80 -12.86 -12.89 20.30
CA THR A 80 -13.64 -14.11 20.08
C THR A 80 -12.72 -15.31 20.30
N ARG A 81 -13.02 -16.14 21.31
CA ARG A 81 -12.39 -17.45 21.45
C ARG A 81 -13.16 -18.44 20.59
N HIS A 82 -12.55 -18.89 19.51
CA HIS A 82 -13.08 -19.99 18.72
C HIS A 82 -12.79 -21.30 19.45
N ILE A 83 -13.82 -21.86 20.09
CA ILE A 83 -13.75 -23.18 20.69
C ILE A 83 -14.09 -24.17 19.58
N LYS A 84 -13.12 -25.02 19.21
CA LYS A 84 -13.34 -26.15 18.32
C LYS A 84 -13.50 -27.40 19.16
N ILE A 85 -14.61 -28.10 18.95
CA ILE A 85 -14.83 -29.44 19.51
C ILE A 85 -13.97 -30.42 18.70
N LYS A 86 -13.37 -31.41 19.39
CA LYS A 86 -12.48 -32.40 18.75
C LYS A 86 -13.28 -33.48 18.02
N ASP A 87 -14.49 -33.76 18.47
CA ASP A 87 -15.33 -34.83 17.96
C ASP A 87 -15.87 -34.46 16.58
N LEU A 88 -15.73 -35.40 15.65
CA LEU A 88 -16.27 -35.27 14.31
C LEU A 88 -17.80 -35.18 14.42
N LYS A 89 -18.40 -34.22 13.71
CA LYS A 89 -19.86 -34.10 13.62
C LYS A 89 -20.43 -35.44 13.15
N GLU A 90 -21.38 -36.02 13.88
CA GLU A 90 -21.98 -37.32 13.54
C GLU A 90 -22.68 -37.32 12.17
N SER A 91 -23.12 -36.14 11.70
CA SER A 91 -23.75 -35.98 10.39
C SER A 91 -23.66 -34.53 9.90
N ASP A 92 -23.39 -34.34 8.61
CA ASP A 92 -23.44 -33.05 7.92
C ASP A 92 -24.84 -32.70 7.38
N SER A 93 -25.88 -33.45 7.73
CA SER A 93 -27.25 -33.18 7.29
C SER A 93 -27.73 -31.79 7.76
N THR A 94 -28.22 -30.99 6.82
CA THR A 94 -28.84 -29.67 7.04
C THR A 94 -30.17 -29.76 7.81
N GLN A 95 -30.70 -30.97 8.04
CA GLN A 95 -31.98 -31.19 8.72
C GLN A 95 -31.87 -31.25 10.25
N LYS A 96 -30.65 -31.27 10.82
CA LYS A 96 -30.43 -31.30 12.27
C LYS A 96 -29.76 -30.02 12.75
N SER A 97 -30.26 -29.48 13.86
CA SER A 97 -29.72 -28.31 14.53
C SER A 97 -28.61 -28.71 15.51
N ILE A 98 -27.76 -27.75 15.90
CA ILE A 98 -26.65 -28.00 16.84
C ILE A 98 -27.13 -28.47 18.22
N TRP A 99 -28.39 -28.18 18.56
CA TRP A 99 -29.06 -28.57 19.80
C TRP A 99 -29.52 -30.03 19.83
N ASP A 100 -29.61 -30.67 18.65
CA ASP A 100 -30.05 -32.07 18.53
C ASP A 100 -28.91 -33.08 18.77
N PHE A 101 -27.67 -32.58 18.90
CA PHE A 101 -26.48 -33.40 19.15
C PHE A 101 -26.12 -33.40 20.63
N PRO A 102 -25.60 -34.52 21.15
CA PRO A 102 -25.15 -34.59 22.55
C PRO A 102 -24.00 -33.60 22.80
N PRO A 103 -23.93 -32.99 24.00
CA PRO A 103 -22.88 -32.04 24.33
C PRO A 103 -21.52 -32.74 24.45
N SER A 104 -20.49 -32.18 23.82
CA SER A 104 -19.11 -32.66 23.97
C SER A 104 -18.51 -32.16 25.28
N SER A 105 -17.90 -33.05 26.07
CA SER A 105 -17.14 -32.66 27.26
C SER A 105 -15.66 -32.44 26.93
N ILE A 106 -15.11 -31.31 27.36
CA ILE A 106 -13.68 -30.99 27.18
C ILE A 106 -13.05 -30.90 28.57
N VAL A 107 -12.11 -31.80 28.86
CA VAL A 107 -11.30 -31.72 30.08
C VAL A 107 -10.26 -30.61 29.89
N LEU A 108 -10.51 -29.46 30.49
CA LEU A 108 -9.56 -28.36 30.53
C LEU A 108 -8.37 -28.77 31.41
N LYS A 109 -7.19 -28.88 30.82
CA LYS A 109 -5.97 -29.02 31.63
C LYS A 109 -5.76 -27.71 32.40
N ALA A 110 -5.55 -27.82 33.71
CA ALA A 110 -5.17 -26.67 34.52
C ALA A 110 -3.96 -25.99 33.88
N ARG A 111 -4.10 -24.69 33.61
CA ARG A 111 -3.00 -23.88 33.08
C ARG A 111 -1.92 -23.86 34.17
N LYS A 112 -0.85 -24.63 34.00
CA LYS A 112 0.36 -24.45 34.82
C LYS A 112 0.76 -23.00 34.68
N GLU A 113 0.79 -22.28 35.79
CA GLU A 113 1.34 -20.94 35.92
C GLU A 113 2.83 -21.07 35.64
N THR A 114 3.19 -21.09 34.36
CA THR A 114 4.57 -20.80 33.98
C THR A 114 4.74 -19.35 34.36
N GLU A 115 5.56 -19.10 35.38
CA GLU A 115 6.11 -17.79 35.69
C GLU A 115 6.67 -17.24 34.38
N ARG A 116 5.85 -16.47 33.67
CA ARG A 116 6.30 -15.69 32.55
C ARG A 116 7.17 -14.65 33.21
N ALA A 117 8.49 -14.79 33.08
CA ALA A 117 9.41 -13.70 33.36
C ALA A 117 8.76 -12.44 32.79
N ALA A 118 8.40 -11.50 33.65
CA ALA A 118 7.69 -10.31 33.25
C ALA A 118 8.49 -9.71 32.10
N VAL A 119 7.92 -9.74 30.89
CA VAL A 119 8.55 -9.10 29.75
C VAL A 119 8.66 -7.65 30.18
N LYS A 120 9.87 -7.23 30.55
CA LYS A 120 10.17 -5.84 30.83
C LYS A 120 9.78 -5.12 29.56
N ARG A 121 8.58 -4.54 29.56
CA ARG A 121 8.19 -3.57 28.55
C ARG A 121 9.24 -2.49 28.71
N GLN A 122 10.24 -2.50 27.84
CA GLN A 122 11.13 -1.37 27.73
C GLN A 122 10.20 -0.20 27.41
N VAL A 123 9.99 0.64 28.42
CA VAL A 123 9.40 1.95 28.20
C VAL A 123 10.32 2.55 27.13
N VAL A 124 9.78 2.75 25.94
CA VAL A 124 10.46 3.53 24.92
C VAL A 124 10.57 4.91 25.54
N ASN A 125 11.66 5.15 26.26
CA ASN A 125 12.01 6.46 26.75
C ASN A 125 12.06 7.31 25.49
N LYS A 126 11.05 8.16 25.33
CA LYS A 126 11.03 9.21 24.31
C LYS A 126 12.16 10.16 24.68
N ASN A 127 13.41 9.78 24.41
CA ASN A 127 14.55 10.68 24.47
C ASN A 127 14.32 11.70 23.35
N ASN A 128 13.58 12.75 23.72
CA ASN A 128 13.20 13.85 22.85
C ASN A 128 14.44 14.52 22.25
N LYS A 129 15.61 14.42 22.91
CA LYS A 129 16.89 14.94 22.42
C LYS A 129 17.45 14.09 21.28
N GLU A 130 17.71 12.81 21.51
CA GLU A 130 18.18 11.88 20.46
C GLU A 130 17.25 11.88 19.24
N ARG A 131 15.94 11.91 19.47
CA ARG A 131 14.97 11.97 18.37
C ARG A 131 15.01 13.31 17.63
N LYS A 132 15.24 14.42 18.33
CA LYS A 132 15.41 15.74 17.68
C LYS A 132 16.71 15.81 16.90
N GLU A 133 17.80 15.30 17.46
CA GLU A 133 19.11 15.24 16.81
C GLU A 133 19.05 14.39 15.54
N LEU A 134 18.48 13.19 15.61
CA LEU A 134 18.24 12.33 14.44
C LEU A 134 17.35 13.01 13.39
N MET A 135 16.30 13.73 13.82
CA MET A 135 15.42 14.44 12.90
C MET A 135 16.11 15.65 12.25
N GLU A 136 16.95 16.37 12.98
CA GLU A 136 17.75 17.48 12.45
C GLU A 136 18.82 16.98 11.48
N GLU A 137 19.47 15.86 11.80
CA GLU A 137 20.46 15.25 10.92
C GLU A 137 19.81 14.74 9.63
N TYR A 138 18.66 14.06 9.74
CA TYR A 138 17.84 13.65 8.60
C TYR A 138 17.40 14.85 7.75
N LYS A 139 16.94 15.93 8.39
CA LYS A 139 16.53 17.16 7.70
C LYS A 139 17.70 17.79 6.94
N LYS A 140 18.89 17.86 7.56
CA LYS A 140 20.10 18.38 6.92
C LYS A 140 20.56 17.52 5.75
N GLN A 141 20.46 16.20 5.87
CA GLN A 141 20.73 15.29 4.76
C GLN A 141 19.76 15.56 3.61
N LYS A 142 18.46 15.60 3.89
CA LYS A 142 17.43 15.88 2.89
C LYS A 142 17.58 17.25 2.21
N GLU A 143 17.94 18.30 2.95
CA GLU A 143 18.21 19.63 2.37
C GLU A 143 19.43 19.63 1.43
N LYS A 144 20.49 18.88 1.76
CA LYS A 144 21.66 18.72 0.88
C LYS A 144 21.28 17.97 -0.39
N GLU A 145 20.47 16.92 -0.25
CA GLU A 145 19.94 16.13 -1.36
C GLU A 145 19.10 17.00 -2.32
N GLU A 146 18.15 17.77 -1.78
CA GLU A 146 17.31 18.69 -2.56
C GLU A 146 18.12 19.78 -3.27
N ASN A 147 19.17 20.31 -2.65
CA ASN A 147 20.03 21.32 -3.27
C ASN A 147 20.87 20.73 -4.42
N LEU A 148 21.44 19.54 -4.24
CA LEU A 148 22.18 18.84 -5.30
C LEU A 148 21.28 18.49 -6.48
N GLU A 149 20.04 18.07 -6.23
CA GLU A 149 19.05 17.87 -7.27
C GLU A 149 18.79 19.15 -8.07
N LYS A 150 18.58 20.27 -7.39
CA LYS A 150 18.37 21.57 -8.04
C LYS A 150 19.58 21.99 -8.86
N GLU A 151 20.81 21.74 -8.39
CA GLU A 151 22.02 22.01 -9.16
C GLU A 151 22.09 21.17 -10.44
N LEU A 152 21.73 19.88 -10.37
CA LEU A 152 21.70 18.99 -11.54
C LEU A 152 20.60 19.39 -12.53
N VAL A 153 19.42 19.77 -12.06
CA VAL A 153 18.32 20.27 -12.90
C VAL A 153 18.67 21.62 -13.54
N ASN A 154 19.32 22.53 -12.79
CA ASN A 154 19.74 23.84 -13.29
C ASN A 154 20.75 23.77 -14.44
N LYS A 155 21.54 22.69 -14.53
CA LYS A 155 22.45 22.48 -15.66
C LYS A 155 21.72 22.28 -17.00
N LYS A 156 20.38 22.09 -16.98
CA LYS A 156 19.47 21.83 -18.12
C LYS A 156 19.76 20.56 -18.91
N GLN A 157 21.03 20.22 -19.10
CA GLN A 157 21.50 19.00 -19.74
C GLN A 157 22.81 18.52 -19.12
N PHE A 158 22.97 17.21 -18.99
CA PHE A 158 24.27 16.61 -18.63
C PHE A 158 24.38 15.19 -19.18
N LYS A 159 25.61 14.75 -19.47
CA LYS A 159 25.90 13.39 -19.92
C LYS A 159 26.55 12.58 -18.81
N ILE A 160 26.24 11.28 -18.74
CA ILE A 160 26.87 10.38 -17.77
C ILE A 160 28.37 10.25 -18.03
N ASN A 161 28.81 10.23 -19.30
CA ASN A 161 30.23 10.14 -19.63
C ASN A 161 31.07 11.35 -19.17
N GLU A 162 30.45 12.50 -18.89
CA GLU A 162 31.14 13.68 -18.34
C GLU A 162 31.27 13.62 -16.81
N LEU A 163 30.60 12.65 -16.15
CA LEU A 163 30.65 12.44 -14.71
C LEU A 163 31.68 11.36 -14.38
N GLU A 164 32.93 11.75 -14.09
CA GLU A 164 33.99 10.80 -13.72
C GLU A 164 33.78 10.20 -12.32
N PHE A 165 33.29 11.01 -11.37
CA PHE A 165 33.07 10.59 -9.99
C PHE A 165 31.77 11.17 -9.41
N VAL A 166 30.97 10.33 -8.76
CA VAL A 166 29.73 10.72 -8.07
C VAL A 166 29.66 10.14 -6.67
N GLN A 167 28.98 10.83 -5.75
CA GLN A 167 28.72 10.28 -4.42
C GLN A 167 27.66 9.15 -4.47
N PRO A 168 27.62 8.22 -3.49
CA PRO A 168 26.69 7.09 -3.49
C PRO A 168 25.22 7.51 -3.59
N TYR A 169 24.86 8.62 -2.95
CA TYR A 169 23.54 9.22 -3.04
C TYR A 169 23.19 9.66 -4.47
N GLN A 170 24.10 10.38 -5.14
CA GLN A 170 23.92 10.85 -6.52
C GLN A 170 23.77 9.67 -7.48
N ARG A 171 24.53 8.60 -7.29
CA ARG A 171 24.38 7.36 -8.08
C ARG A 171 22.98 6.76 -7.91
N THR A 172 22.47 6.69 -6.68
CA THR A 172 21.13 6.15 -6.37
C THR A 172 20.04 7.00 -7.02
N LEU A 173 20.17 8.33 -6.95
CA LEU A 173 19.27 9.27 -7.59
C LEU A 173 19.24 9.11 -9.11
N LEU A 174 20.41 9.06 -9.76
CA LEU A 174 20.53 8.85 -11.21
C LEU A 174 19.89 7.53 -11.64
N LEU A 175 20.14 6.44 -10.91
CA LEU A 175 19.53 5.14 -11.18
C LEU A 175 18.00 5.16 -11.02
N ASN A 176 17.48 5.83 -9.99
CA ASN A 176 16.04 6.00 -9.80
C ASN A 176 15.41 6.76 -10.97
N TRP A 177 16.07 7.82 -11.45
CA TRP A 177 15.60 8.59 -12.61
C TRP A 177 15.63 7.76 -13.90
N ILE A 178 16.70 7.01 -14.15
CA ILE A 178 16.79 6.08 -15.29
C ILE A 178 15.67 5.04 -15.20
N GLY A 179 15.46 4.43 -14.03
CA GLY A 179 14.40 3.46 -13.81
C GLY A 179 13.00 4.01 -14.08
N LYS A 180 12.72 5.25 -13.64
CA LYS A 180 11.44 5.93 -13.91
C LYS A 180 11.26 6.26 -15.39
N ALA A 181 12.32 6.67 -16.09
CA ALA A 181 12.25 6.98 -17.51
C ALA A 181 12.06 5.72 -18.37
N MET A 182 12.73 4.62 -18.01
CA MET A 182 12.58 3.32 -18.68
C MET A 182 11.14 2.79 -18.65
N ALA A 183 10.37 3.12 -17.62
CA ALA A 183 8.97 2.73 -17.51
C ALA A 183 8.06 3.44 -18.56
N ASN A 184 8.46 4.61 -19.06
CA ASN A 184 7.71 5.38 -20.06
C ASN A 184 8.53 5.50 -21.35
N LYS A 185 8.64 4.40 -22.08
CA LYS A 185 9.33 4.35 -23.38
C LYS A 185 8.53 5.13 -24.43
N SER A 186 9.19 6.07 -25.12
CA SER A 186 8.61 6.71 -26.29
C SER A 186 8.63 5.76 -27.49
N PRO A 187 7.69 5.85 -28.45
CA PRO A 187 7.72 5.06 -29.67
C PRO A 187 9.00 5.24 -30.51
N ASN A 188 9.76 6.32 -30.30
CA ASN A 188 11.08 6.52 -30.90
C ASN A 188 12.17 5.83 -30.07
N ASP A 189 12.97 5.00 -30.73
CA ASP A 189 13.65 3.86 -30.10
C ASP A 189 14.75 4.17 -29.06
N ASN A 190 15.17 5.44 -28.92
CA ASN A 190 16.27 5.85 -28.03
C ASN A 190 15.92 6.99 -27.05
N THR A 191 14.64 7.31 -26.88
CA THR A 191 14.20 8.40 -26.01
C THR A 191 13.23 7.92 -24.93
N TYR A 192 13.49 8.32 -23.68
CA TYR A 192 12.75 7.93 -22.49
C TYR A 192 12.31 9.16 -21.70
N PHE A 193 11.11 9.17 -21.15
CA PHE A 193 10.56 10.33 -20.43
C PHE A 193 10.31 10.00 -18.96
N GLY A 194 10.68 10.89 -18.06
CA GLY A 194 10.54 10.69 -16.62
C GLY A 194 10.13 11.95 -15.87
N LYS A 195 9.67 11.75 -14.65
CA LYS A 195 9.45 12.82 -13.67
C LYS A 195 10.29 12.56 -12.43
N THR A 196 11.01 13.58 -11.97
CA THR A 196 11.76 13.52 -10.71
C THR A 196 10.80 13.47 -9.51
N GLU A 197 11.31 13.15 -8.31
CA GLU A 197 10.50 13.23 -7.08
C GLU A 197 9.91 14.62 -6.84
N ASN A 198 10.61 15.66 -7.29
CA ASN A 198 10.21 17.07 -7.14
C ASN A 198 9.35 17.59 -8.30
N GLY A 199 8.91 16.71 -9.21
CA GLY A 199 7.96 17.04 -10.28
C GLY A 199 8.58 17.61 -11.55
N TYR A 200 9.91 17.74 -11.64
CA TYR A 200 10.59 18.15 -12.87
C TYR A 200 10.47 17.07 -13.95
N GLU A 201 10.05 17.47 -15.14
CA GLU A 201 10.00 16.62 -16.33
C GLU A 201 11.38 16.56 -16.97
N PHE A 202 11.83 15.35 -17.30
CA PHE A 202 13.10 15.13 -17.94
C PHE A 202 12.99 14.05 -19.01
N MET A 203 13.90 14.13 -19.97
CA MET A 203 14.07 13.20 -21.06
C MET A 203 15.48 12.61 -20.99
N ILE A 204 15.58 11.30 -21.16
CA ILE A 204 16.84 10.58 -21.29
C ILE A 204 16.99 10.13 -22.73
N ILE A 205 18.16 10.43 -23.32
CA ILE A 205 18.54 9.98 -24.66
C ILE A 205 19.67 8.95 -24.51
N LYS A 206 19.48 7.75 -25.03
CA LYS A 206 20.56 6.75 -25.16
C LYS A 206 21.40 7.12 -26.38
N LYS A 207 22.63 7.62 -26.17
CA LYS A 207 23.52 8.07 -27.26
C LYS A 207 24.15 6.90 -28.00
N THR A 208 24.62 5.91 -27.24
CA THR A 208 25.46 4.83 -27.75
C THR A 208 25.13 3.52 -27.03
N GLU A 209 25.44 2.40 -27.68
CA GLU A 209 25.42 1.08 -27.04
C GLU A 209 26.62 0.88 -26.09
N ASP A 210 27.61 1.77 -26.18
CA ASP A 210 28.83 1.74 -25.39
C ASP A 210 28.54 1.90 -23.89
N LYS A 211 29.29 1.13 -23.11
CA LYS A 211 29.18 1.12 -21.65
C LYS A 211 30.13 2.15 -21.06
N VAL A 212 29.57 3.09 -20.31
CA VAL A 212 30.30 4.07 -19.50
C VAL A 212 30.45 3.54 -18.08
N THR A 213 31.59 3.83 -17.45
CA THR A 213 31.86 3.44 -16.06
C THR A 213 31.83 4.69 -15.17
N LEU A 214 30.92 4.69 -14.20
CA LEU A 214 30.73 5.75 -13.24
C LEU A 214 31.34 5.33 -11.89
N ALA A 215 32.37 6.03 -11.42
CA ALA A 215 33.02 5.72 -10.14
C ALA A 215 32.28 6.37 -8.97
N SER A 216 32.15 5.64 -7.87
CA SER A 216 31.63 6.15 -6.60
C SER A 216 32.46 5.64 -5.42
N SER A 217 32.37 6.31 -4.27
CA SER A 217 33.15 5.97 -3.08
C SER A 217 32.84 4.56 -2.53
N ASP A 218 31.68 4.00 -2.86
CA ASP A 218 31.23 2.68 -2.42
C ASP A 218 31.22 1.63 -3.56
N GLY A 219 31.69 1.98 -4.76
CA GLY A 219 31.81 1.05 -5.89
C GLY A 219 31.66 1.71 -7.26
N THR A 220 31.94 0.93 -8.31
CA THR A 220 31.84 1.36 -9.71
C THR A 220 30.58 0.81 -10.38
N LEU A 221 29.90 1.64 -11.17
CA LEU A 221 28.68 1.27 -11.90
C LEU A 221 28.92 1.37 -13.41
N THR A 222 28.61 0.29 -14.13
CA THR A 222 28.73 0.24 -15.59
C THR A 222 27.35 0.28 -16.23
N MET A 223 27.07 1.27 -17.09
CA MET A 223 25.77 1.44 -17.75
C MET A 223 25.92 2.05 -19.16
N PRO A 224 24.89 2.00 -20.03
CA PRO A 224 24.92 2.69 -21.32
C PRO A 224 25.11 4.21 -21.18
N ASP A 225 25.67 4.86 -22.20
CA ASP A 225 25.81 6.32 -22.20
C ASP A 225 24.44 7.00 -22.37
N TYR A 226 23.99 7.65 -21.29
CA TYR A 226 22.74 8.40 -21.24
C TYR A 226 23.02 9.90 -21.14
N GLU A 227 22.27 10.68 -21.90
CA GLU A 227 22.19 12.13 -21.78
C GLU A 227 20.85 12.52 -21.15
N PHE A 228 20.90 13.27 -20.06
CA PHE A 228 19.72 13.85 -19.41
C PHE A 228 19.46 15.24 -19.97
N VAL A 229 18.20 15.53 -20.29
CA VAL A 229 17.72 16.84 -20.71
C VAL A 229 16.48 17.16 -19.88
N PHE A 230 16.51 18.26 -19.13
CA PHE A 230 15.37 18.75 -18.34
C PHE A 230 14.60 19.78 -19.16
N GLU A 231 13.27 19.66 -19.19
CA GLU A 231 12.43 20.72 -19.76
C GLU A 231 12.40 21.92 -18.81
N GLU A 232 12.31 23.13 -19.37
CA GLU A 232 12.54 24.37 -18.63
C GLU A 232 11.71 24.48 -17.33
N LEU A 233 12.41 24.90 -16.28
CA LEU A 233 11.85 25.28 -14.98
C LEU A 233 10.73 26.31 -15.20
N LYS A 234 9.49 25.95 -14.87
CA LYS A 234 8.42 26.93 -14.64
C LYS A 234 8.61 27.63 -13.31
#